data_AF-A0A6P2ART3-F1
#
_entry.id   AF-A0A6P2ART3-F1
#
_cell.length_a   1.000
_cell.length_b   1.000
_cell.length_c   1.000
_cell.angle_alpha   90.00
_cell.angle_beta   90.00
_cell.angle_gamma   90.00
#
_symmetry.space_group_name_H-M   'P 1'
#
loop_
_entity.id
_entity.type
_entity.pdbx_description
1 polymer ?
#
loop_
_entity_poly.entity_id
_entity_poly.type
_entity_poly.pdbx_seq_one_letter_code
_entity_poly.pdbx_strand_id
1 'polypeptide(L)'
;MSAMSRSLLFISLVLATIGHTAAVADTPAGDTVQSYAAQIGISPEALAASGITSSAVVHQVLQQIADAEPLQEYQTAKAQLQGTGEQLQTIQAAIATADSETSSLNNDLATAINDFMAAEQSLKSAIAQLQEAAIEGLDSSTKQKLTYWFQSTPHDLPAAFRVISEPAEGWDQVRTALRHEARSLRMEEPVEPWAQTLLDSIRNQVDVINAENAIDLQLAQIKTAYNNFVPE
;
A
#
# COMPACT_ATOMS: atom_id res chain seq x y z
N MET A 1 -38.26 9.04 -0.45
CA MET A 1 -36.95 8.41 -0.15
C MET A 1 -36.18 9.39 0.71
N SER A 2 -36.10 9.13 2.02
CA SER A 2 -35.69 10.11 3.03
C SER A 2 -34.17 10.30 3.08
N ALA A 3 -33.74 11.45 3.62
CA ALA A 3 -32.33 11.83 3.80
C ALA A 3 -31.48 10.76 4.51
N MET A 4 -32.09 9.91 5.36
CA MET A 4 -31.43 8.81 6.04
C MET A 4 -30.87 7.75 5.08
N SER A 5 -31.58 7.46 3.98
CA SER A 5 -31.14 6.45 3.01
C SER A 5 -29.94 6.93 2.16
N ARG A 6 -29.76 8.25 2.03
CA ARG A 6 -28.60 8.85 1.35
C ARG A 6 -27.36 8.93 2.23
N SER A 7 -27.51 9.17 3.54
CA SER A 7 -26.38 9.11 4.49
C SER A 7 -25.79 7.71 4.59
N LEU A 8 -26.62 6.66 4.67
CA LEU A 8 -26.14 5.27 4.73
C LEU A 8 -25.39 4.82 3.46
N LEU A 9 -25.81 5.31 2.28
CA LEU A 9 -25.13 5.07 1.00
C LEU A 9 -23.80 5.81 0.89
N PHE A 10 -23.72 7.06 1.36
CA PHE A 10 -22.45 7.82 1.41
C PHE A 10 -21.46 7.21 2.42
N ILE A 11 -21.95 6.74 3.57
CA ILE A 11 -21.13 6.09 4.61
C ILE A 11 -20.59 4.73 4.10
N SER A 12 -21.40 3.94 3.40
CA SER A 12 -20.94 2.69 2.78
C SER A 12 -19.92 2.94 1.65
N LEU A 13 -20.04 4.06 0.93
CA LEU A 13 -19.09 4.43 -0.13
C LEU A 13 -17.75 4.90 0.46
N VAL A 14 -17.78 5.72 1.52
CA VAL A 14 -16.57 6.13 2.25
C VAL A 14 -15.84 4.91 2.83
N LEU A 15 -16.57 3.92 3.39
CA LEU A 15 -15.97 2.65 3.82
C LEU A 15 -15.49 1.75 2.68
N ALA A 16 -16.07 1.81 1.47
CA ALA A 16 -15.62 0.98 0.35
C ALA A 16 -14.33 1.52 -0.30
N THR A 17 -14.15 2.84 -0.36
CA THR A 17 -12.87 3.45 -0.79
C THR A 17 -11.78 3.38 0.28
N ILE A 18 -12.14 3.37 1.57
CA ILE A 18 -11.20 3.28 2.70
C ILE A 18 -10.91 1.82 3.10
N GLY A 19 -11.84 0.89 2.84
CA GLY A 19 -11.67 -0.54 3.10
C GLY A 19 -10.61 -1.21 2.21
N HIS A 20 -10.10 -0.53 1.18
CA HIS A 20 -8.96 -0.99 0.38
C HIS A 20 -7.60 -0.63 1.00
N THR A 21 -7.54 0.31 1.94
CA THR A 21 -6.29 0.66 2.66
C THR A 21 -6.21 0.07 4.06
N ALA A 22 -7.31 -0.51 4.56
CA ALA A 22 -7.42 -1.08 5.90
C ALA A 22 -7.50 -2.62 5.94
N ALA A 23 -7.28 -3.32 4.83
CA ALA A 23 -7.00 -4.76 4.86
C ALA A 23 -5.54 -5.01 5.33
N VAL A 24 -5.19 -4.49 6.51
CA VAL A 24 -4.03 -4.97 7.26
C VAL A 24 -4.47 -6.30 7.82
N ALA A 25 -4.13 -7.36 7.10
CA ALA A 25 -4.31 -8.72 7.57
C ALA A 25 -3.72 -8.83 8.98
N ASP A 26 -4.58 -9.19 9.91
CA ASP A 26 -4.23 -9.59 11.27
C ASP A 26 -3.19 -10.72 11.14
N THR A 27 -1.92 -10.37 11.31
CA THR A 27 -0.83 -11.34 11.31
C THR A 27 -0.47 -11.55 12.78
N PRO A 28 -0.61 -12.77 13.31
CA PRO A 28 -0.53 -13.00 14.74
C PRO A 28 0.91 -12.85 15.23
N ALA A 29 1.06 -12.10 16.33
CA ALA A 29 2.09 -12.22 17.35
C ALA A 29 3.54 -12.39 16.87
N GLY A 30 4.19 -11.25 16.62
CA GLY A 30 5.62 -11.14 16.35
C GLY A 30 5.88 -9.97 15.41
N ASP A 31 5.60 -8.75 15.83
CA ASP A 31 5.83 -7.55 15.03
C ASP A 31 7.35 -7.31 14.90
N THR A 32 7.98 -8.06 14.00
CA THR A 32 9.39 -7.88 13.66
C THR A 32 9.53 -6.66 12.75
N VAL A 33 10.75 -6.10 12.70
CA VAL A 33 11.11 -5.01 11.76
C VAL A 33 10.75 -5.37 10.31
N GLN A 34 10.81 -6.65 9.95
CA GLN A 34 10.39 -7.19 8.65
C GLN A 34 8.88 -7.00 8.41
N SER A 35 8.05 -7.21 9.42
CA SER A 35 6.60 -6.99 9.30
C SER A 35 6.31 -5.51 9.02
N TYR A 36 6.97 -4.61 9.74
CA TYR A 36 6.82 -3.17 9.53
C TYR A 36 7.34 -2.72 8.17
N ALA A 37 8.51 -3.20 7.75
CA ALA A 37 9.08 -2.93 6.44
C ALA A 37 8.10 -3.30 5.31
N ALA A 38 7.51 -4.50 5.37
CA ALA A 38 6.53 -4.93 4.38
C ALA A 38 5.27 -4.04 4.38
N GLN A 39 4.78 -3.63 5.56
CA GLN A 39 3.61 -2.77 5.69
C GLN A 39 3.82 -1.37 5.12
N ILE A 40 5.06 -0.87 5.12
CA ILE A 40 5.41 0.41 4.48
C ILE A 40 5.88 0.25 3.03
N GLY A 41 5.71 -0.92 2.41
CA GLY A 41 6.06 -1.16 1.02
C GLY A 41 7.53 -1.51 0.75
N ILE A 42 8.33 -1.71 1.80
CA ILE A 42 9.70 -2.26 1.72
C ILE A 42 9.61 -3.79 1.81
N SER A 43 9.19 -4.43 0.72
CA SER A 43 9.09 -5.90 0.63
C SER A 43 10.27 -6.49 -0.16
N PRO A 44 10.53 -7.82 -0.07
CA PRO A 44 11.52 -8.49 -0.90
C PRO A 44 11.36 -8.22 -2.40
N GLU A 45 10.12 -8.15 -2.88
CA GLU A 45 9.80 -7.83 -4.27
C GLU A 45 10.16 -6.37 -4.63
N ALA A 46 9.87 -5.42 -3.75
CA ALA A 46 10.24 -4.01 -3.95
C ALA A 46 11.76 -3.83 -3.97
N LEU A 47 12.46 -4.51 -3.06
CA LEU A 47 13.92 -4.50 -2.98
C LEU A 47 14.54 -5.14 -4.24
N ALA A 48 14.02 -6.28 -4.69
CA ALA A 48 14.47 -6.93 -5.92
C ALA A 48 14.26 -6.03 -7.15
N ALA A 49 13.05 -5.49 -7.30
CA ALA A 49 12.68 -4.65 -8.43
C ALA A 49 13.47 -3.34 -8.49
N SER A 50 13.84 -2.79 -7.34
CA SER A 50 14.65 -1.56 -7.26
C SER A 50 16.13 -1.78 -7.61
N GLY A 51 16.56 -3.02 -7.77
CA GLY A 51 17.96 -3.36 -8.08
C GLY A 51 18.82 -3.63 -6.85
N ILE A 52 18.21 -3.75 -5.67
CA ILE A 52 18.93 -4.19 -4.47
C ILE A 52 19.18 -5.69 -4.57
N THR A 53 20.42 -6.04 -4.90
CA THR A 53 20.84 -7.42 -5.13
C THR A 53 21.59 -8.01 -3.92
N SER A 54 22.09 -7.16 -3.03
CA SER A 54 22.99 -7.52 -1.95
C SER A 54 22.24 -7.73 -0.64
N SER A 55 22.42 -8.91 -0.04
CA SER A 55 21.96 -9.21 1.32
C SER A 55 22.42 -8.14 2.32
N ALA A 56 23.64 -7.61 2.20
CA ALA A 56 24.15 -6.59 3.12
C ALA A 56 23.33 -5.29 3.04
N VAL A 57 22.91 -4.90 1.83
CA VAL A 57 22.07 -3.71 1.63
C VAL A 57 20.65 -3.95 2.17
N VAL A 58 20.10 -5.15 1.99
CA VAL A 58 18.80 -5.51 2.62
C VAL A 58 18.88 -5.40 4.14
N HIS A 59 19.96 -5.89 4.76
CA HIS A 59 20.14 -5.76 6.21
C HIS A 59 20.31 -4.29 6.63
N GLN A 60 21.04 -3.49 5.84
CA GLN A 60 21.17 -2.06 6.11
C GLN A 60 19.81 -1.35 6.10
N VAL A 61 18.98 -1.59 5.08
CA VAL A 61 17.64 -1.00 4.97
C VAL A 61 16.76 -1.39 6.16
N LEU A 62 16.76 -2.68 6.53
CA LEU A 62 16.00 -3.15 7.69
C LEU A 62 16.53 -2.57 9.00
N GLN A 63 17.85 -2.44 9.16
CA GLN A 63 18.46 -1.81 10.33
C GLN A 63 18.10 -0.32 10.42
N GLN A 64 18.08 0.39 9.29
CA GLN A 64 17.66 1.79 9.25
C GLN A 64 16.20 1.95 9.69
N ILE A 65 15.31 1.03 9.32
CA ILE A 65 13.93 1.02 9.82
C ILE A 65 13.90 0.74 11.32
N ALA A 66 14.70 -0.21 11.80
CA ALA A 66 14.76 -0.57 13.23
C ALA A 66 15.23 0.59 14.12
N ASP A 67 16.21 1.36 13.64
CA ASP A 67 16.83 2.47 14.36
C ASP A 67 16.13 3.82 14.10
N ALA A 68 15.20 3.87 13.15
CA ALA A 68 14.48 5.09 12.80
C ALA A 68 13.60 5.56 13.96
N GLU A 69 13.85 6.77 14.46
CA GLU A 69 12.94 7.48 15.37
C GLU A 69 11.48 7.50 14.83
N PRO A 70 11.23 7.70 13.52
CA PRO A 70 9.89 7.59 12.94
C PRO A 70 9.19 6.23 13.14
N LEU A 71 9.89 5.15 13.48
CA LEU A 71 9.25 3.85 13.71
C LEU A 71 8.28 3.91 14.90
N GLN A 72 8.65 4.62 15.96
CA GLN A 72 7.77 4.80 17.13
C GLN A 72 6.56 5.68 16.78
N GLU A 73 6.77 6.70 15.95
CA GLU A 73 5.69 7.56 15.44
C GLU A 73 4.71 6.76 14.57
N TYR A 74 5.23 5.90 13.69
CA TYR A 74 4.44 4.98 12.88
C TYR A 74 3.60 4.03 13.75
N GLN A 75 4.19 3.40 14.77
CA GLN A 75 3.48 2.50 15.67
C GLN A 75 2.36 3.24 16.43
N THR A 76 2.65 4.45 16.90
CA THR A 76 1.68 5.29 17.60
C THR A 76 0.53 5.69 16.68
N ALA A 77 0.83 6.15 15.47
CA ALA A 77 -0.18 6.54 14.49
C ALA A 77 -1.03 5.35 14.04
N LYS A 78 -0.43 4.16 13.90
CA LYS A 78 -1.15 2.92 13.57
C LYS A 78 -2.12 2.54 14.68
N ALA A 79 -1.68 2.56 15.95
CA ALA A 79 -2.54 2.29 17.09
C ALA A 79 -3.68 3.31 17.22
N GLN A 80 -3.41 4.59 16.96
CA GLN A 80 -4.42 5.64 16.95
C GLN A 80 -5.47 5.43 15.85
N LEU A 81 -5.05 5.04 14.64
CA LEU A 81 -5.97 4.72 13.54
C LEU A 81 -6.86 3.52 13.88
N GLN A 82 -6.29 2.48 14.50
CA GLN A 82 -7.07 1.32 14.97
C GLN A 82 -8.11 1.72 16.00
N GLY A 83 -7.70 2.45 17.05
CA GLY A 83 -8.61 2.89 18.11
C GLY A 83 -9.74 3.80 17.60
N THR A 84 -9.43 4.76 16.72
CA THR A 84 -10.46 5.61 16.10
C THR A 84 -11.38 4.82 15.16
N GLY A 85 -10.86 3.81 14.47
CA GLY A 85 -11.65 2.87 13.67
C GLY A 85 -12.65 2.06 14.50
N GLU A 86 -12.23 1.51 15.63
CA GLU A 86 -13.09 0.77 16.56
C GLU A 86 -14.19 1.66 17.16
N GLN A 87 -13.85 2.90 17.52
CA GLN A 87 -14.82 3.89 17.98
C GLN A 87 -15.86 4.20 16.91
N LEU A 88 -15.43 4.40 15.67
CA LEU A 88 -16.32 4.66 14.54
C LEU A 88 -17.26 3.47 14.29
N GLN A 89 -16.77 2.23 14.37
CA GLN A 89 -17.60 1.02 14.27
C GLN A 89 -18.62 0.93 15.43
N THR A 90 -18.21 1.25 16.65
CA THR A 90 -19.09 1.23 17.83
C THR A 90 -20.22 2.25 17.70
N ILE A 91 -19.91 3.47 17.26
CA ILE A 91 -20.90 4.53 17.03
C ILE A 91 -21.86 4.13 15.91
N GLN A 92 -21.35 3.52 14.83
CA GLN A 92 -22.20 3.01 13.75
C GLN A 92 -23.17 1.91 14.23
N ALA A 93 -22.69 0.97 15.04
CA ALA A 93 -23.53 -0.06 15.63
C ALA A 93 -24.61 0.55 16.53
N ALA A 94 -24.25 1.54 17.36
CA ALA A 94 -25.19 2.26 18.20
C ALA A 94 -26.27 2.97 17.38
N ILE A 95 -25.91 3.65 16.29
CA ILE A 95 -26.84 4.29 15.36
C ILE A 95 -27.81 3.29 14.74
N ALA A 96 -27.31 2.12 14.30
CA ALA A 96 -28.15 1.09 13.70
C ALA A 96 -29.21 0.52 14.66
N THR A 97 -28.97 0.60 15.98
CA THR A 97 -29.87 0.12 17.03
C THR A 97 -30.77 1.21 17.64
N ALA A 98 -30.55 2.47 17.32
CA ALA A 98 -31.26 3.59 17.93
C ALA A 98 -32.61 3.87 17.24
N ASP A 99 -33.72 3.63 17.94
CA ASP A 99 -35.08 3.78 17.40
C ASP A 99 -35.57 5.25 17.33
N SER A 100 -35.03 6.14 18.17
CA SER A 100 -35.33 7.58 18.12
C SER A 100 -34.43 8.37 19.07
N GLU A 101 -33.34 8.96 18.54
CA GLU A 101 -32.62 10.15 19.04
C GLU A 101 -31.36 10.35 18.18
N THR A 102 -31.56 10.85 16.96
CA THR A 102 -30.54 10.79 15.90
C THR A 102 -29.56 11.96 15.90
N SER A 103 -29.85 13.08 16.59
CA SER A 103 -29.05 14.30 16.45
C SER A 103 -27.71 14.27 17.19
N SER A 104 -27.66 13.74 18.41
CA SER A 104 -26.39 13.57 19.16
C SER A 104 -25.50 12.53 18.50
N LEU A 105 -26.05 11.34 18.20
CA LEU A 105 -25.33 10.27 17.53
C LEU A 105 -24.79 10.66 16.14
N ASN A 106 -25.51 11.50 15.39
CA ASN A 106 -25.01 12.02 14.11
C ASN A 106 -23.84 12.99 14.29
N ASN A 107 -23.83 13.81 15.34
CA ASN A 107 -22.69 14.69 15.66
C ASN A 107 -21.49 13.89 16.15
N ASP A 108 -21.72 12.84 16.95
CA ASP A 108 -20.69 11.92 17.42
C ASP A 108 -20.06 11.16 16.23
N LEU A 109 -20.88 10.70 15.29
CA LEU A 109 -20.40 10.07 14.05
C LEU A 109 -19.57 11.03 13.20
N ALA A 110 -20.03 12.28 13.01
CA ALA A 110 -19.28 13.27 12.23
C ALA A 110 -17.92 13.58 12.87
N THR A 111 -17.86 13.64 14.21
CA THR A 111 -16.62 13.83 14.96
C THR A 111 -15.69 12.63 14.80
N ALA A 112 -16.20 11.41 14.98
CA ALA A 112 -15.42 10.19 14.82
C ALA A 112 -14.88 10.01 13.40
N ILE A 113 -15.62 10.42 12.36
CA ILE A 113 -15.14 10.44 10.98
C ILE A 113 -13.95 11.40 10.82
N ASN A 114 -14.06 12.61 11.36
CA ASN A 114 -12.98 13.60 11.29
C ASN A 114 -11.72 13.11 12.02
N ASP A 115 -11.88 12.52 13.21
CA ASP A 115 -10.78 11.96 13.99
C ASP A 115 -10.11 10.79 13.27
N PHE A 116 -10.92 9.91 12.64
CA PHE A 116 -10.41 8.83 11.81
C PHE A 116 -9.62 9.36 10.60
N MET A 117 -10.13 10.37 9.89
CA MET A 117 -9.42 10.99 8.77
C MET A 117 -8.10 11.65 9.21
N ALA A 118 -8.08 12.29 10.38
CA ALA A 118 -6.87 12.88 10.94
C ALA A 118 -5.84 11.81 11.31
N ALA A 119 -6.28 10.69 11.92
CA ALA A 119 -5.43 9.55 12.23
C ALA A 119 -4.87 8.89 10.95
N GLU A 120 -5.69 8.78 9.90
CA GLU A 120 -5.25 8.25 8.60
C GLU A 120 -4.15 9.12 7.98
N GLN A 121 -4.33 10.45 8.03
CA GLN A 121 -3.34 11.38 7.52
C GLN A 121 -2.03 11.34 8.34
N SER A 122 -2.14 11.21 9.66
CA SER A 122 -0.98 11.04 10.54
C SER A 122 -0.21 9.75 10.21
N LEU A 123 -0.91 8.63 10.01
CA LEU A 123 -0.28 7.37 9.61
C LEU A 123 0.42 7.50 8.25
N LYS A 124 -0.22 8.13 7.25
CA LYS A 124 0.39 8.38 5.94
C LYS A 124 1.69 9.19 6.05
N SER A 125 1.71 10.20 6.92
CA SER A 125 2.91 11.00 7.17
C SER A 125 4.02 10.17 7.80
N ALA A 126 3.70 9.36 8.82
CA ALA A 126 4.67 8.51 9.50
C ALA A 126 5.24 7.43 8.56
N ILE A 127 4.40 6.83 7.70
CA ILE A 127 4.84 5.91 6.65
C ILE A 127 5.85 6.58 5.71
N ALA A 128 5.54 7.79 5.22
CA ALA A 128 6.42 8.50 4.30
C ALA A 128 7.79 8.83 4.94
N GLN A 129 7.80 9.24 6.21
CA GLN A 129 9.04 9.49 6.95
C GLN A 129 9.86 8.21 7.14
N LEU A 130 9.20 7.10 7.49
CA LEU A 130 9.88 5.82 7.68
C LEU A 130 10.42 5.26 6.36
N GLN A 131 9.68 5.42 5.25
CA GLN A 131 10.16 5.10 3.90
C GLN A 131 11.40 5.91 3.53
N GLU A 132 11.38 7.22 3.79
CA GLU A 132 12.51 8.10 3.49
C GLU A 132 13.76 7.72 4.31
N ALA A 133 13.59 7.41 5.59
CA ALA A 133 14.67 6.92 6.45
C ALA A 133 15.22 5.55 5.98
N ALA A 134 14.33 4.64 5.56
CA ALA A 134 14.70 3.31 5.10
C ALA A 134 15.55 3.30 3.82
N ILE A 135 15.40 4.32 2.98
CA ILE A 135 16.09 4.44 1.69
C ILE A 135 17.23 5.47 1.74
N GLU A 136 17.52 6.02 2.92
CA GLU A 136 18.61 6.96 3.10
C GLU A 136 19.96 6.27 2.85
N GLY A 137 20.83 6.92 2.07
CA GLY A 137 22.15 6.37 1.73
C GLY A 137 22.16 5.34 0.60
N LEU A 138 21.00 4.94 0.06
CA LEU A 138 20.94 4.23 -1.22
C LEU A 138 21.32 5.16 -2.38
N ASP A 139 21.78 4.58 -3.49
CA ASP A 139 22.04 5.37 -4.69
C ASP A 139 20.75 5.98 -5.25
N SER A 140 20.88 7.11 -5.95
CA SER A 140 19.73 7.87 -6.43
C SER A 140 18.81 7.08 -7.37
N SER A 141 19.35 6.11 -8.13
CA SER A 141 18.54 5.30 -9.04
C SER A 141 17.67 4.31 -8.27
N THR A 142 18.25 3.60 -7.30
CA THR A 142 17.52 2.67 -6.43
C THR A 142 16.45 3.41 -5.62
N LYS A 143 16.80 4.56 -5.03
CA LYS A 143 15.85 5.40 -4.28
C LYS A 143 14.66 5.83 -5.15
N GLN A 144 14.93 6.24 -6.39
CA GLN A 144 13.89 6.64 -7.33
C GLN A 144 12.95 5.48 -7.68
N LYS A 145 13.49 4.29 -7.93
CA LYS A 145 12.68 3.09 -8.23
C LYS A 145 11.80 2.67 -7.05
N LEU A 146 12.32 2.70 -5.83
CA LEU A 146 11.52 2.47 -4.62
C LEU A 146 10.44 3.54 -4.43
N THR A 147 10.75 4.80 -4.76
CA THR A 147 9.75 5.88 -4.72
C THR A 147 8.59 5.62 -5.68
N TYR A 148 8.90 5.22 -6.92
CA TYR A 148 7.87 4.82 -7.90
C TYR A 148 7.08 3.60 -7.45
N TRP A 149 7.75 2.66 -6.78
CA TRP A 149 7.09 1.51 -6.18
C TRP A 149 6.05 1.92 -5.12
N PHE A 150 6.40 2.85 -4.23
CA PHE A 150 5.46 3.34 -3.21
C PHE A 150 4.27 4.05 -3.84
N GLN A 151 4.49 4.87 -4.87
CA GLN A 151 3.44 5.61 -5.57
C GLN A 151 2.49 4.71 -6.35
N SER A 152 2.96 3.59 -6.89
CA SER A 152 2.16 2.64 -7.68
C SER A 152 1.40 1.62 -6.83
N THR A 153 1.72 1.50 -5.54
CA THR A 153 1.10 0.52 -4.62
C THR A 153 -0.44 0.59 -4.58
N PRO A 154 -1.10 1.76 -4.59
CA PRO A 154 -2.57 1.86 -4.63
C PRO A 154 -3.21 1.34 -5.93
N HIS A 155 -2.43 1.13 -6.98
CA HIS A 155 -2.95 0.80 -8.31
C HIS A 155 -2.97 -0.71 -8.62
N ASP A 156 -2.48 -1.55 -7.70
CA ASP A 156 -2.47 -3.02 -7.82
C ASP A 156 -1.85 -3.52 -9.14
N LEU A 157 -0.65 -3.00 -9.45
CA LEU A 157 0.07 -3.33 -10.67
C LEU A 157 1.05 -4.50 -10.45
N PRO A 158 1.43 -5.24 -11.50
CA PRO A 158 2.50 -6.23 -11.43
C PRO A 158 3.80 -5.60 -10.92
N ALA A 159 4.54 -6.33 -10.09
CA ALA A 159 5.75 -5.85 -9.44
C ALA A 159 6.72 -5.14 -10.41
N ALA A 160 7.05 -5.77 -11.54
CA ALA A 160 7.98 -5.20 -12.50
C ALA A 160 7.51 -3.88 -13.15
N PHE A 161 6.20 -3.64 -13.19
CA PHE A 161 5.63 -2.42 -13.76
C PHE A 161 5.71 -1.25 -12.79
N ARG A 162 6.03 -1.49 -11.51
CA ARG A 162 6.03 -0.46 -10.46
C ARG A 162 7.30 0.39 -10.41
N VAL A 163 8.27 0.11 -11.27
CA VAL A 163 9.57 0.81 -11.33
C VAL A 163 9.58 1.99 -12.31
N ILE A 164 8.50 2.21 -13.06
CA ILE A 164 8.40 3.31 -14.01
C ILE A 164 7.74 4.54 -13.37
N SER A 165 8.05 5.71 -13.91
CA SER A 165 7.41 6.96 -13.52
C SER A 165 6.17 7.19 -14.38
N GLU A 166 4.97 6.99 -13.83
CA GLU A 166 3.72 7.38 -14.48
C GLU A 166 2.92 8.31 -13.57
N PRO A 167 2.23 9.32 -14.11
CA PRO A 167 1.22 10.07 -13.35
C PRO A 167 0.10 9.12 -12.92
N ALA A 168 -0.66 9.47 -11.87
CA ALA A 168 -1.73 8.62 -11.34
C ALA A 168 -2.74 8.15 -12.41
N GLU A 169 -3.06 9.02 -13.38
CA GLU A 169 -3.92 8.68 -14.52
C GLU A 169 -3.29 7.61 -15.44
N GLY A 170 -1.97 7.61 -15.58
CA GLY A 170 -1.21 6.61 -16.34
C GLY A 170 -1.31 5.23 -15.70
N TRP A 171 -1.19 5.14 -14.36
CA TRP A 171 -1.31 3.86 -13.66
C TRP A 171 -2.68 3.20 -13.82
N ASP A 172 -3.76 4.00 -13.86
CA ASP A 172 -5.11 3.47 -14.11
C ASP A 172 -5.28 2.95 -15.54
N GLN A 173 -4.63 3.57 -16.52
CA GLN A 173 -4.60 3.07 -17.89
C GLN A 173 -3.83 1.75 -17.99
N VAL A 174 -2.67 1.64 -17.32
CA VAL A 174 -1.89 0.39 -17.25
C VAL A 174 -2.72 -0.72 -16.61
N ARG A 175 -3.36 -0.43 -15.48
CA ARG A 175 -4.25 -1.37 -14.79
C ARG A 175 -5.38 -1.84 -15.69
N THR A 176 -5.99 -0.92 -16.43
CA THR A 176 -7.08 -1.23 -17.37
C THR A 176 -6.56 -2.11 -18.50
N ALA A 177 -5.42 -1.77 -19.11
CA ALA A 177 -4.80 -2.56 -20.16
C ALA A 177 -4.49 -4.00 -19.71
N LEU A 178 -3.96 -4.18 -18.49
CA LEU A 178 -3.73 -5.50 -17.90
C LEU A 178 -5.02 -6.30 -17.69
N ARG A 179 -6.14 -5.63 -17.35
CA ARG A 179 -7.45 -6.31 -17.27
C ARG A 179 -7.95 -6.76 -18.64
N HIS A 180 -7.73 -5.95 -19.69
CA HIS A 180 -8.04 -6.36 -21.06
C HIS A 180 -7.20 -7.57 -21.48
N GLU A 181 -5.91 -7.60 -21.15
CA GLU A 181 -5.04 -8.74 -21.40
C GLU A 181 -5.48 -10.00 -20.63
N ALA A 182 -5.75 -9.87 -19.32
CA ALA A 182 -6.23 -11.00 -18.52
C ALA A 182 -7.57 -11.55 -19.03
N ARG A 183 -8.45 -10.68 -19.50
CA ARG A 183 -9.71 -11.08 -20.16
C ARG A 183 -9.43 -11.80 -21.48
N SER A 184 -8.56 -11.25 -22.31
CA SER A 184 -8.14 -11.84 -23.59
C SER A 184 -7.65 -13.27 -23.39
N LEU A 185 -6.76 -13.50 -22.42
CA LEU A 185 -6.25 -14.83 -22.08
C LEU A 185 -7.35 -15.81 -21.63
N ARG A 186 -8.37 -15.30 -20.92
CA ARG A 186 -9.48 -16.14 -20.41
C ARG A 186 -10.52 -16.46 -21.46
N MET A 187 -10.79 -15.50 -22.36
CA MET A 187 -11.87 -15.57 -23.34
C MET A 187 -11.38 -15.99 -24.73
N GLU A 188 -10.07 -16.16 -24.91
CA GLU A 188 -9.41 -16.38 -26.21
C GLU A 188 -9.73 -15.27 -27.24
N GLU A 189 -10.09 -14.07 -26.75
CA GLU A 189 -10.34 -12.87 -27.54
C GLU A 189 -9.01 -12.12 -27.76
N PRO A 190 -8.79 -11.40 -28.88
CA PRO A 190 -7.61 -10.56 -29.03
C PRO A 190 -7.61 -9.41 -28.02
N VAL A 191 -6.44 -9.07 -27.48
CA VAL A 191 -6.25 -7.87 -26.64
C VAL A 191 -6.62 -6.63 -27.46
N GLU A 192 -7.26 -5.65 -26.82
CA GLU A 192 -7.57 -4.39 -27.50
C GLU A 192 -6.28 -3.70 -27.99
N PRO A 193 -6.22 -3.18 -29.23
CA PRO A 193 -4.98 -2.68 -29.82
C PRO A 193 -4.27 -1.60 -29.00
N TRP A 194 -5.03 -0.70 -28.36
CA TRP A 194 -4.47 0.35 -27.51
C TRP A 194 -3.83 -0.24 -26.24
N ALA A 195 -4.46 -1.25 -25.64
CA ALA A 195 -3.97 -1.93 -24.45
C ALA A 195 -2.69 -2.71 -24.77
N GLN A 196 -2.68 -3.44 -25.88
CA GLN A 196 -1.48 -4.14 -26.35
C GLN A 196 -0.32 -3.16 -26.61
N THR A 197 -0.59 -2.06 -27.33
CA THR A 197 0.45 -1.04 -27.61
C THR A 197 1.03 -0.43 -26.33
N LEU A 198 0.17 -0.14 -25.35
CA LEU A 198 0.61 0.41 -24.06
C LEU A 198 1.46 -0.60 -23.28
N LEU A 199 0.99 -1.85 -23.16
CA LEU A 199 1.72 -2.90 -22.45
C LEU A 199 3.06 -3.23 -23.11
N ASP A 200 3.09 -3.29 -24.44
CA ASP A 200 4.34 -3.52 -25.18
C ASP A 200 5.30 -2.34 -25.01
N SER A 201 4.81 -1.10 -25.03
CA SER A 201 5.63 0.09 -24.75
C SER A 201 6.29 0.00 -23.37
N ILE A 202 5.52 -0.41 -22.35
CA ILE A 202 6.01 -0.51 -20.97
C ILE A 202 6.96 -1.71 -20.78
N ARG A 203 6.58 -2.90 -21.27
CA ARG A 203 7.41 -4.11 -21.16
C ARG A 203 8.75 -3.98 -21.87
N ASN A 204 8.81 -3.17 -22.93
CA ASN A 204 10.06 -2.89 -23.64
C ASN A 204 10.92 -1.83 -22.97
N GLN A 205 10.48 -1.21 -21.87
CA GLN A 205 11.33 -0.29 -21.10
C GLN A 205 12.42 -1.07 -20.38
N VAL A 206 13.66 -0.56 -20.48
CA VAL A 206 14.84 -1.20 -19.89
C VAL A 206 14.70 -1.42 -18.39
N ASP A 207 14.05 -0.49 -17.68
CA ASP A 207 13.85 -0.61 -16.23
C ASP A 207 12.85 -1.72 -15.87
N VAL A 208 11.79 -1.91 -16.67
CA VAL A 208 10.82 -3.00 -16.47
C VAL A 208 11.47 -4.34 -16.75
N ILE A 209 12.21 -4.48 -17.85
CA ILE A 209 12.97 -5.70 -18.18
C ILE A 209 13.97 -6.03 -17.07
N ASN A 210 14.69 -5.03 -16.58
CA ASN A 210 15.65 -5.21 -15.49
C ASN A 210 14.95 -5.61 -14.19
N ALA A 211 13.79 -5.03 -13.88
CA ALA A 211 13.00 -5.39 -12.72
C ALA A 211 12.44 -6.82 -12.83
N GLU A 212 11.92 -7.24 -13.98
CA GLU A 212 11.50 -8.63 -14.23
C GLU A 212 12.67 -9.59 -14.00
N ASN A 213 13.81 -9.34 -14.63
CA ASN A 213 15.00 -10.18 -14.47
C ASN A 213 15.52 -10.20 -13.02
N ALA A 214 15.49 -9.05 -12.32
CA ALA A 214 15.92 -8.96 -10.94
C ALA A 214 14.98 -9.71 -9.99
N ILE A 215 13.66 -9.60 -10.19
CA ILE A 215 12.66 -10.37 -9.45
C ILE A 215 12.88 -11.86 -9.70
N ASP A 216 13.05 -12.29 -10.95
CA ASP A 216 13.24 -13.70 -11.29
C ASP A 216 14.54 -14.29 -10.71
N LEU A 217 15.63 -13.51 -10.72
CA LEU A 217 16.94 -14.00 -10.31
C LEU A 217 17.22 -13.86 -8.81
N GLN A 218 16.71 -12.82 -8.16
CA GLN A 218 17.21 -12.38 -6.86
C GLN A 218 16.20 -12.54 -5.73
N LEU A 219 14.91 -12.73 -6.06
CA LEU A 219 13.86 -12.76 -5.05
C LEU A 219 14.08 -13.85 -3.98
N ALA A 220 14.59 -15.02 -4.38
CA ALA A 220 14.89 -16.09 -3.42
C ALA A 220 16.01 -15.70 -2.43
N GLN A 221 17.06 -15.02 -2.93
CA GLN A 221 18.18 -14.57 -2.10
C GLN A 221 17.76 -13.44 -1.17
N ILE A 222 17.01 -12.48 -1.70
CA ILE A 222 16.47 -11.35 -0.94
C ILE A 222 15.49 -11.85 0.11
N LYS A 223 14.57 -12.77 -0.22
CA LYS A 223 13.67 -13.39 0.77
C LYS A 223 14.44 -14.09 1.87
N THR A 224 15.50 -14.80 1.53
CA THR A 224 16.36 -15.46 2.52
C THR A 224 17.04 -14.43 3.44
N ALA A 225 17.65 -13.39 2.88
CA ALA A 225 18.28 -12.32 3.63
C ALA A 225 17.29 -11.57 4.53
N TYR A 226 16.13 -11.24 3.96
CA TYR A 226 15.03 -10.54 4.61
C TYR A 226 14.56 -11.34 5.82
N ASN A 227 14.29 -12.63 5.65
CA ASN A 227 13.84 -13.53 6.73
C ASN A 227 14.93 -13.75 7.80
N ASN A 228 16.21 -13.75 7.41
CA ASN A 228 17.33 -13.98 8.32
C ASN A 228 17.74 -12.74 9.15
N PHE A 229 17.17 -11.55 8.87
CA PHE A 229 17.56 -10.31 9.54
C PHE A 229 17.48 -10.39 11.07
N VAL A 230 16.55 -11.19 11.63
CA VAL A 230 16.57 -11.65 13.02
C VAL A 230 15.96 -13.05 13.08
N PRO A 231 16.76 -14.13 13.24
CA PRO A 231 16.24 -15.41 13.68
C PRO A 231 15.86 -15.32 15.16
N GLU A 232 14.71 -15.90 15.54
CA GLU A 232 14.18 -15.97 16.92
C GLU A 232 15.23 -16.13 18.03
#